data_AF-A0A2K3MBC2-F1
#
_entry.id   AF-A0A2K3MBC2-F1
#
_cell.length_a   1.000
_cell.length_b   1.000
_cell.length_c   1.000
_cell.angle_alpha   90.00
_cell.angle_beta   90.00
_cell.angle_gamma   90.00
#
_symmetry.space_group_name_H-M   'P 1'
#
loop_
_entity.id
_entity.type
_entity.pdbx_description
1 polymer ?
#
loop_
_entity_poly.entity_id
_entity_poly.type
_entity_poly.pdbx_seq_one_letter_code
_entity_poly.pdbx_strand_id
1 'polypeptide(L)' 'MKKTVVMVMLLFLIFSQMDTVVPDASDCLDGCQTGCVQRDSRLQARCERKCQIRCGPDSMVEKGMD' A
#
# COMPACT_ATOMS: atom_id res chain seq x y z
N MET A 1 29.20 18.42 22.00
CA MET A 1 29.16 16.94 21.88
C MET A 1 27.99 16.29 22.62
N LYS A 2 27.73 16.58 23.92
CA LYS A 2 26.55 15.99 24.61
C LYS A 2 25.21 16.32 23.93
N LYS A 3 24.99 17.58 23.52
CA LYS A 3 23.76 18.02 22.85
C LYS A 3 23.53 17.35 21.50
N THR A 4 24.60 17.16 20.73
CA THR A 4 24.54 16.49 19.42
C THR A 4 24.26 15.00 19.58
N VAL A 5 24.85 14.34 20.58
CA VAL A 5 24.54 12.93 20.90
C VAL A 5 23.08 12.75 21.30
N VAL A 6 22.55 13.65 22.15
CA VAL A 6 21.13 13.61 22.55
C VAL A 6 20.20 13.79 21.35
N MET A 7 20.50 14.74 20.45
CA MET A 7 19.71 14.95 19.23
C MET A 7 19.72 13.74 18.31
N VAL A 8 20.88 13.10 18.13
CA VAL A 8 21.01 11.89 17.31
C VAL A 8 20.22 10.73 17.92
N MET A 9 20.30 10.52 19.24
CA MET A 9 19.51 9.50 19.92
C MET A 9 18.00 9.75 19.78
N LEU A 10 17.57 11.01 19.87
CA LEU A 10 16.17 11.37 19.70
C LEU A 10 15.65 11.03 18.29
N LEU A 11 16.45 11.30 17.27
CA LEU A 11 16.12 10.97 15.88
C LEU A 11 16.01 9.45 15.68
N PHE A 12 16.97 8.67 16.19
CA PHE A 12 16.91 7.22 16.10
C PHE A 12 15.66 6.63 16.75
N LEU A 13 15.23 7.16 17.90
CA LEU A 13 13.99 6.74 18.56
C LEU A 13 12.73 7.03 17.73
N ILE A 14 12.70 8.15 17.01
CA ILE A 14 11.58 8.50 16.13
C ILE A 14 11.53 7.55 14.92
N PHE A 15 12.67 7.26 14.30
CA PHE A 15 12.74 6.35 13.15
C PHE A 15 12.47 4.89 13.54
N SER A 16 12.86 4.45 14.74
CA SER A 16 12.61 3.08 15.20
C SER A 16 11.13 2.75 15.45
N GLN A 17 10.27 3.78 15.57
CA GLN A 17 8.83 3.61 15.74
C GLN A 17 8.05 3.86 14.44
N MET A 18 8.74 3.98 13.30
CA MET A 18 8.07 3.98 12.01
C MET A 18 7.73 2.54 11.64
N ASP A 19 6.58 2.08 12.12
CA ASP A 19 5.95 0.89 11.55
C ASP A 19 5.66 1.18 10.08
N THR A 20 6.29 0.41 9.19
CA THR A 20 5.94 0.41 7.78
C THR A 20 4.52 -0.15 7.69
N VAL A 21 3.54 0.71 7.39
CA VAL A 21 2.19 0.27 7.01
C VAL A 21 2.33 -0.65 5.81
N VAL A 22 2.16 -1.95 6.03
CA VAL A 22 2.02 -2.91 4.95
C VAL A 22 0.71 -2.55 4.26
N PRO A 23 0.72 -2.19 2.96
CA PRO A 23 -0.50 -1.85 2.25
C PRO A 23 -1.44 -3.04 2.33
N ASP A 24 -2.62 -2.85 2.92
CA ASP A 24 -3.59 -3.92 3.05
C ASP A 24 -4.21 -4.22 1.66
N ALA A 25 -4.75 -5.42 1.48
CA ALA A 25 -5.44 -5.77 0.23
C ALA A 25 -6.64 -4.84 -0.02
N SER A 26 -7.25 -4.32 1.04
CA SER A 26 -8.29 -3.30 0.98
C SER A 26 -7.79 -1.95 0.45
N ASP A 27 -6.61 -1.49 0.86
CA ASP A 27 -5.97 -0.26 0.34
C ASP A 27 -5.64 -0.38 -1.16
N CYS A 28 -5.21 -1.57 -1.60
CA CYS A 28 -5.01 -1.86 -3.02
C CYS A 28 -6.32 -1.78 -3.80
N LEU A 29 -7.38 -2.41 -3.30
CA LEU A 29 -8.67 -2.48 -3.98
C LEU A 29 -9.29 -1.09 -4.11
N ASP A 30 -9.31 -0.31 -3.02
CA ASP A 30 -9.90 1.03 -2.98
C ASP A 30 -9.13 2.00 -3.89
N GLY A 31 -7.79 1.97 -3.82
CA GLY A 31 -6.93 2.76 -4.71
C GLY A 31 -7.12 2.40 -6.19
N CYS A 32 -7.31 1.12 -6.49
CA CYS A 32 -7.57 0.66 -7.86
C CYS A 32 -8.96 1.07 -8.35
N GLN A 33 -10.00 0.90 -7.54
CA GLN A 33 -11.38 1.24 -7.89
C GLN A 33 -11.59 2.74 -8.06
N THR A 34 -10.86 3.58 -7.31
CA THR A 34 -10.85 5.03 -7.50
C THR A 34 -10.45 5.42 -8.94
N GLY A 35 -9.61 4.62 -9.60
CA GLY A 35 -9.24 4.80 -11.01
C GLY A 35 -10.26 4.29 -12.03
N CYS A 36 -11.32 3.60 -11.59
CA CYS A 36 -12.32 2.97 -12.47
C CYS A 36 -13.52 3.86 -12.83
N VAL A 37 -13.50 5.15 -12.44
CA VAL A 37 -14.60 6.09 -12.75
C VAL A 37 -14.75 6.26 -14.26
N GLN A 38 -15.82 5.69 -14.82
CA GLN A 38 -16.10 5.70 -16.25
C GLN A 38 -17.62 5.80 -16.50
N ARG A 39 -18.03 6.48 -17.58
CA ARG A 39 -19.45 6.62 -17.93
C ARG A 39 -20.08 5.34 -18.48
N ASP A 40 -19.27 4.50 -19.12
CA ASP A 40 -19.68 3.20 -19.65
C ASP A 40 -19.63 2.15 -18.54
N SER A 41 -20.80 1.62 -18.18
CA SER A 41 -20.95 0.62 -17.11
C SER A 41 -20.23 -0.70 -17.40
N ARG A 42 -20.08 -1.08 -18.67
CA ARG A 42 -19.36 -2.29 -19.08
C ARG A 42 -17.86 -2.11 -18.90
N LEU A 43 -17.33 -0.92 -19.22
CA LEU A 43 -15.91 -0.61 -18.99
C LEU A 43 -15.60 -0.47 -17.50
N GLN A 44 -16.51 0.12 -16.72
CA GLN A 44 -16.39 0.19 -15.27
C GLN A 44 -16.33 -1.22 -14.64
N ALA A 45 -17.28 -2.10 -14.96
CA ALA A 45 -17.29 -3.48 -14.45
C ALA A 45 -16.03 -4.28 -14.87
N ARG A 46 -15.47 -4.00 -16.05
CA ARG A 46 -14.21 -4.61 -16.50
C ARG A 46 -13.02 -4.11 -15.70
N CYS A 47 -12.99 -2.82 -15.36
CA CYS A 47 -11.96 -2.23 -14.52
C CYS A 47 -12.01 -2.81 -13.10
N GLU A 48 -13.21 -2.88 -12.50
CA GLU A 48 -13.40 -3.47 -11.17
C GLU A 48 -12.95 -4.94 -11.10
N ARG A 49 -13.25 -5.75 -12.13
CA ARG A 49 -12.75 -7.13 -12.21
C ARG A 49 -11.22 -7.20 -12.26
N LYS A 50 -10.56 -6.27 -12.95
CA LYS A 50 -9.09 -6.21 -12.96
C LYS A 50 -8.53 -5.84 -11.59
N CYS A 51 -9.18 -4.95 -10.85
CA CYS A 51 -8.80 -4.63 -9.48
C CYS A 51 -8.90 -5.85 -8.57
N GLN A 52 -9.95 -6.66 -8.71
CA GLN A 52 -10.08 -7.92 -7.96
C GLN A 52 -8.98 -8.93 -8.28
N ILE A 53 -8.53 -9.03 -9.54
CA ILE A 53 -7.41 -9.90 -9.91
C ILE A 53 -6.09 -9.37 -9.35
N ARG A 54 -5.87 -8.05 -9.46
CA ARG A 54 -4.63 -7.37 -9.05
C ARG A 54 -4.44 -7.31 -7.54
N CYS A 55 -5.53 -7.20 -6.78
CA CYS A 55 -5.51 -7.03 -5.33
C CYS A 55 -6.09 -8.24 -4.58
N GLY A 56 -6.57 -9.25 -5.30
CA GLY A 56 -7.13 -10.46 -4.72
C GLY A 56 -6.06 -11.38 -4.13
N PRO A 57 -6.45 -12.43 -3.40
CA PRO A 57 -5.50 -13.34 -2.74
C PRO A 57 -4.49 -13.97 -3.71
N ASP A 58 -4.86 -14.14 -4.99
CA ASP A 58 -3.97 -14.66 -6.04
C ASP A 58 -2.79 -13.71 -6.36
N SER A 59 -2.91 -12.40 -6.12
CA SER A 59 -1.82 -11.45 -6.35
C SER A 59 -0.73 -11.50 -5.28
N MET A 60 -1.00 -12.16 -4.14
CA MET A 60 0.00 -12.38 -3.09
C MET A 60 0.94 -13.55 -3.41
N VAL A 61 0.56 -14.44 -4.34
CA VAL A 61 1.39 -15.59 -4.76
C VAL A 61 2.64 -15.14 -5.53
N GLU A 62 2.58 -14.02 -6.26
CA GLU A 62 3.78 -13.47 -6.95
C GLU A 62 4.76 -12.75 -6.02
N LYS A 63 4.34 -12.36 -4.81
CA LYS A 63 5.18 -11.57 -3.89
C LYS A 63 5.94 -12.41 -2.85
N GLY A 64 5.81 -13.73 -2.90
CA GLY A 64 6.44 -14.68 -1.98
C GLY A 64 7.73 -15.32 -2.49
N MET A 65 8.38 -14.73 -3.49
CA MET A 65 9.67 -15.20 -4.00
C MET A 65 10.65 -14.03 -4.15
N ASP A 66 10.96 -13.37 -3.03
CA ASP A 66 12.18 -12.57 -2.81
C ASP A 66 12.50 -12.51 -1.30
#